data_AF-A0A520CWY2-F1
#
_entry.id   AF-A0A520CWY2-F1
#
_cell.length_a   1.000
_cell.length_b   1.000
_cell.length_c   1.000
_cell.angle_alpha   90.00
_cell.angle_beta   90.00
_cell.angle_gamma   90.00
#
_symmetry.space_group_name_H-M   'P 1'
#
loop_
_entity.id
_entity.type
_entity.pdbx_description
1 polymer ?
#
loop_
_entity_poly.entity_id
_entity_poly.type
_entity_poly.pdbx_seq_one_letter_code
_entity_poly.pdbx_strand_id
1 'polypeptide(L)'
;LKLLFRDKKFNFYSRFGPTYNISRASVGNFGNSDGWGWTGYASGNVQLPAKFEITTDAQYEFRGKTQTFNETFSRLLWNASLTKKFFKSDNLKLMMTVNDILNQNVGFDRTAYNGNITQSSYTTIMRYFMFSIIWDFNKMGGGIKTSK
;
A
#
# COMPACT_ATOMS: atom_id res chain seq x y z
N LEU A 1 13.33 -10.56 -4.24
CA LEU A 1 13.08 -10.29 -5.67
C LEU A 1 12.50 -8.88 -5.82
N LYS A 2 13.03 -8.09 -6.75
CA LYS A 2 12.56 -6.74 -7.07
C LYS A 2 12.41 -6.65 -8.59
N LEU A 3 11.26 -6.17 -9.07
CA LEU A 3 10.96 -5.98 -10.48
C LEU A 3 10.47 -4.55 -10.70
N LEU A 4 10.95 -3.92 -11.76
CA LEU A 4 10.52 -2.60 -12.20
C LEU A 4 10.34 -2.67 -13.73
N PHE A 5 9.15 -2.32 -14.20
CA PHE A 5 8.88 -2.18 -15.63
C PHE A 5 8.19 -0.85 -15.88
N ARG A 6 8.61 -0.15 -16.93
CA ARG A 6 8.07 1.16 -17.29
C ARG A 6 8.02 1.29 -18.81
N ASP A 7 6.81 1.47 -19.31
CA ASP A 7 6.48 1.88 -20.67
C ASP A 7 5.62 3.17 -20.60
N LYS A 8 5.45 3.88 -21.71
CA LYS A 8 4.68 5.15 -21.76
C LYS A 8 3.24 5.00 -21.24
N LYS A 9 2.65 3.81 -21.40
CA LYS A 9 1.25 3.53 -21.03
C LYS A 9 1.11 2.62 -19.81
N PHE A 10 2.19 2.03 -19.31
CA PHE A 10 2.12 1.07 -18.22
C PHE A 10 3.35 1.17 -17.34
N ASN A 11 3.15 1.21 -16.03
CA ASN A 11 4.21 0.99 -15.07
C ASN A 11 3.80 -0.09 -14.09
N PHE A 12 4.79 -0.85 -13.66
CA PHE A 12 4.62 -1.83 -12.60
C PHE A 12 5.90 -1.92 -11.80
N TYR A 13 5.70 -2.07 -10.50
CA TYR A 13 6.75 -2.29 -9.56
C TYR A 13 6.32 -3.41 -8.62
N SER A 14 7.21 -4.35 -8.35
CA SER A 14 7.02 -5.28 -7.25
C SER A 14 8.30 -5.56 -6.50
N ARG A 15 8.14 -5.84 -5.22
CA ARG A 15 9.15 -6.41 -4.36
C ARG A 15 8.51 -7.55 -3.58
N PHE A 16 9.23 -8.64 -3.44
CA PHE A 16 8.82 -9.76 -2.62
C PHE A 16 10.05 -10.41 -2.03
N GLY A 17 10.02 -10.77 -0.75
CA GLY A 17 11.16 -11.42 -0.13
C GLY A 17 10.86 -11.98 1.25
N PRO A 18 11.65 -12.96 1.69
CA PRO A 18 11.55 -13.49 3.04
C PRO A 18 12.02 -12.42 4.04
N THR A 19 11.51 -12.52 5.26
CA THR A 19 11.95 -11.73 6.41
C THR A 19 12.31 -12.68 7.54
N TYR A 20 13.22 -12.24 8.41
CA TYR A 20 13.57 -12.96 9.63
C TYR A 20 13.77 -11.95 10.75
N ASN A 21 13.04 -12.13 11.84
CA ASN A 21 13.12 -11.30 13.04
C ASN A 21 13.73 -12.12 14.17
N ILE A 22 14.74 -11.57 14.83
CA ILE A 22 15.39 -12.16 16.00
C ILE A 22 14.99 -11.30 17.19
N SER A 23 14.29 -11.91 18.13
CA SER A 23 13.86 -11.24 19.36
C SER A 23 14.41 -12.05 20.52
N ARG A 24 15.40 -11.52 21.24
CA ARG A 24 16.03 -12.19 22.39
C ARG A 24 15.92 -11.32 23.62
N ALA A 25 15.45 -11.90 24.73
CA ALA A 25 15.43 -11.23 26.02
C ALA A 25 16.71 -11.52 26.80
N SER A 26 17.23 -10.53 27.52
CA SER A 26 18.46 -10.63 28.30
C SER A 26 18.28 -11.26 29.68
N VAL A 27 17.04 -11.47 30.14
CA VAL A 27 16.73 -12.03 31.47
C VAL A 27 15.62 -13.09 31.35
N GLY A 28 15.94 -14.34 31.70
CA GLY A 28 15.02 -15.49 31.67
C GLY A 28 14.75 -16.05 30.26
N ASN A 29 14.71 -17.37 30.11
CA ASN A 29 14.44 -18.09 28.83
C ASN A 29 13.05 -17.83 28.21
N PHE A 30 12.28 -16.85 28.71
CA PHE A 30 10.87 -16.60 28.39
C PHE A 30 10.63 -15.57 27.27
N GLY A 31 11.68 -14.93 26.73
CA GLY A 31 11.54 -13.85 25.74
C GLY A 31 12.24 -14.05 24.40
N ASN A 32 12.69 -15.27 24.09
CA ASN A 32 13.24 -15.57 22.76
C ASN A 32 12.08 -15.89 21.79
N SER A 33 11.92 -15.09 20.74
CA SER A 33 10.86 -15.23 19.73
C SER A 33 11.43 -14.94 18.34
N ASP A 34 12.25 -15.86 17.85
CA ASP A 34 12.77 -15.80 16.49
C ASP A 34 11.65 -16.20 15.52
N GLY A 35 11.48 -15.45 14.43
CA GLY A 35 10.37 -15.64 13.51
C GLY A 35 10.73 -15.34 12.07
N TRP A 36 10.38 -16.26 11.16
CA TRP A 36 10.48 -16.02 9.73
C TRP A 36 9.18 -15.43 9.20
N GLY A 37 9.24 -14.83 8.02
CA GLY A 37 8.09 -14.23 7.38
C GLY A 37 8.32 -13.99 5.90
N TRP A 38 7.33 -13.37 5.27
CA TRP A 38 7.43 -12.85 3.91
C TRP A 38 6.81 -11.47 3.86
N THR A 39 7.42 -10.60 3.06
CA THR A 39 6.82 -9.31 2.73
C THR A 39 6.74 -9.18 1.23
N GLY A 40 5.62 -8.62 0.78
CA GLY A 40 5.38 -8.31 -0.61
C GLY A 40 4.83 -6.90 -0.74
N TYR A 41 5.21 -6.23 -1.81
CA TYR A 41 4.57 -5.02 -2.25
C TYR A 41 4.53 -5.03 -3.77
N ALA A 42 3.37 -4.74 -4.33
CA ALA A 42 3.20 -4.55 -5.75
C ALA A 42 2.43 -3.26 -5.98
N SER A 43 2.79 -2.51 -7.00
CA SER A 43 2.01 -1.38 -7.48
C SER A 43 2.10 -1.29 -8.98
N GLY A 44 1.06 -0.76 -9.59
CA GLY A 44 1.02 -0.59 -11.02
C GLY A 44 0.01 0.45 -11.46
N ASN A 45 0.25 0.97 -12.65
CA ASN A 45 -0.58 1.93 -13.32
C ASN A 45 -0.67 1.58 -14.80
N VAL A 46 -1.87 1.65 -15.36
CA VAL A 46 -2.12 1.47 -16.77
C VAL A 46 -2.98 2.60 -17.32
N GLN A 47 -2.51 3.23 -18.40
CA GLN A 47 -3.25 4.20 -19.19
C GLN A 47 -3.96 3.47 -20.31
N LEU A 48 -5.28 3.62 -20.33
CA LEU A 48 -6.18 3.00 -21.28
C LEU A 48 -6.61 4.03 -22.36
N PRO A 49 -7.16 3.57 -23.50
CA PRO A 49 -7.76 4.46 -24.48
C PRO A 49 -8.81 5.40 -23.87
N ALA A 50 -9.10 6.49 -24.58
CA ALA A 50 -10.05 7.51 -24.13
C ALA A 50 -9.70 8.13 -22.75
N LYS A 51 -8.42 8.22 -22.39
CA LYS A 51 -7.94 8.91 -21.17
C LYS A 51 -8.43 8.29 -19.85
N PHE A 52 -8.64 6.98 -19.86
CA PHE A 52 -8.83 6.22 -18.63
C PHE A 52 -7.48 5.81 -18.06
N GLU A 53 -7.40 5.72 -16.74
CA GLU A 53 -6.21 5.31 -16.02
C GLU A 53 -6.63 4.43 -14.84
N ILE A 54 -6.02 3.25 -14.71
CA ILE A 54 -6.22 2.36 -13.57
C ILE A 54 -4.91 2.34 -12.78
N THR A 55 -5.00 2.58 -11.47
CA THR A 55 -3.88 2.43 -10.55
C THR A 55 -4.24 1.41 -9.48
N THR A 56 -3.26 0.64 -9.04
CA THR A 56 -3.46 -0.31 -7.94
C THR A 56 -2.18 -0.50 -7.16
N ASP A 57 -2.32 -0.77 -5.87
CA ASP A 57 -1.24 -1.20 -5.00
C ASP A 57 -1.72 -2.32 -4.08
N ALA A 58 -0.80 -3.23 -3.77
CA ALA A 58 -1.03 -4.33 -2.88
C ALA A 58 0.17 -4.49 -1.93
N GLN A 59 -0.11 -4.71 -0.66
CA GLN A 59 0.87 -4.99 0.37
C GLN A 59 0.56 -6.33 1.01
N TYR A 60 1.52 -7.25 0.91
CA TYR A 60 1.44 -8.57 1.51
C TYR A 60 2.37 -8.67 2.72
N GLU A 61 1.88 -9.31 3.76
CA GLU A 61 2.64 -9.62 4.95
C GLU A 61 2.28 -11.01 5.44
N PHE A 62 3.30 -11.82 5.69
CA PHE A 62 3.20 -13.10 6.35
C PHE A 62 4.20 -13.16 7.51
N ARG A 63 3.76 -13.64 8.66
CA ARG A 63 4.61 -13.97 9.80
C ARG A 63 4.35 -15.41 10.21
N GLY A 64 5.42 -16.21 10.23
CA GLY A 64 5.39 -17.58 10.71
C GLY A 64 5.21 -17.65 12.22
N LYS A 65 4.97 -18.87 12.72
CA LYS A 65 4.94 -19.15 14.17
C LYS A 65 6.32 -18.89 14.78
N THR A 66 6.34 -18.48 16.04
CA THR A 66 7.56 -18.31 16.84
C THR A 66 7.45 -19.11 18.12
N GLN A 67 8.52 -19.15 18.92
CA GLN A 67 8.52 -19.83 20.23
C GLN A 67 7.51 -19.21 21.21
N THR A 68 7.14 -17.94 21.01
CA THR A 68 6.15 -17.23 21.83
C THR A 68 4.75 -17.23 21.19
N PHE A 69 4.63 -17.45 19.87
CA PHE A 69 3.37 -17.37 19.14
C PHE A 69 3.10 -18.62 18.31
N ASN A 70 2.07 -19.39 18.71
CA ASN A 70 1.67 -20.63 18.03
C ASN A 70 0.78 -20.44 16.80
N GLU A 71 0.55 -19.20 16.37
CA GLU A 71 -0.32 -18.83 15.26
C GLU A 71 0.48 -18.10 14.18
N THR A 72 0.11 -18.33 12.92
CA THR A 72 0.65 -17.60 11.78
C THR A 72 -0.21 -16.37 11.50
N PHE A 73 0.41 -15.30 11.02
CA PHE A 73 -0.30 -14.11 10.54
C PHE A 73 -0.12 -13.99 9.02
N SER A 74 -1.20 -13.68 8.29
CA SER A 74 -1.16 -13.42 6.85
C SER A 74 -2.16 -12.32 6.50
N ARG A 75 -1.71 -11.32 5.74
CA ARG A 75 -2.54 -10.18 5.33
C ARG A 75 -2.13 -9.67 3.95
N LEU A 76 -3.12 -9.40 3.13
CA LEU A 76 -3.00 -8.74 1.83
C LEU A 76 -3.92 -7.53 1.80
N LEU A 77 -3.33 -6.35 1.92
CA LEU A 77 -4.04 -5.10 1.66
C LEU A 77 -3.99 -4.82 0.16
N TRP A 78 -5.13 -4.52 -0.45
CA TRP A 78 -5.22 -4.26 -1.88
C TRP A 78 -6.12 -3.06 -2.14
N ASN A 79 -5.58 -2.04 -2.80
CA ASN A 79 -6.27 -0.82 -3.16
C ASN A 79 -6.24 -0.63 -4.68
N ALA A 80 -7.28 0.02 -5.22
CA ALA A 80 -7.33 0.36 -6.63
C ALA A 80 -8.08 1.67 -6.87
N SER A 81 -7.73 2.35 -7.95
CA SER A 81 -8.47 3.51 -8.46
C SER A 81 -8.65 3.46 -9.96
N LEU A 82 -9.80 3.98 -10.41
CA LEU A 82 -10.11 4.25 -11.80
C LEU A 82 -10.26 5.76 -11.97
N THR A 83 -9.48 6.34 -12.88
CA THR A 83 -9.50 7.77 -13.17
C THR A 83 -9.87 7.99 -14.63
N LYS A 84 -10.74 8.98 -14.88
CA LYS A 84 -11.05 9.51 -16.20
C LYS A 84 -10.59 10.95 -16.28
N LYS A 85 -9.74 11.27 -17.26
CA LYS A 85 -9.27 12.64 -17.52
C LYS A 85 -10.11 13.31 -18.62
N PHE A 86 -10.36 14.59 -18.47
CA PHE A 86 -11.16 15.44 -19.35
C PHE A 86 -10.32 16.62 -19.86
N PHE A 87 -10.80 17.24 -20.95
CA PHE A 87 -10.12 18.31 -21.70
C PHE A 87 -8.78 17.91 -22.33
N LYS A 88 -8.25 18.71 -23.26
CA LYS A 88 -6.96 18.42 -23.91
C LYS A 88 -5.79 18.51 -22.92
N SER A 89 -5.92 19.38 -21.93
CA SER A 89 -4.96 19.63 -20.85
C SER A 89 -5.01 18.62 -19.71
N ASP A 90 -5.91 17.63 -19.76
CA ASP A 90 -6.07 16.61 -18.71
C ASP A 90 -6.27 17.18 -17.29
N ASN A 91 -6.80 18.39 -17.20
CA ASN A 91 -6.83 19.19 -15.98
C ASN A 91 -8.10 18.98 -15.14
N LEU A 92 -9.15 18.38 -15.71
CA LEU A 92 -10.29 17.90 -14.94
C LEU A 92 -10.25 16.38 -14.92
N LYS A 93 -10.37 15.78 -13.73
CA LYS A 93 -10.33 14.34 -13.54
C LYS A 93 -11.44 13.90 -12.62
N LEU A 94 -12.11 12.81 -12.99
CA LEU A 94 -13.01 12.08 -12.10
C LEU A 94 -12.30 10.80 -11.67
N MET A 95 -12.25 10.54 -10.37
CA MET A 95 -11.58 9.37 -9.81
C MET A 95 -12.52 8.62 -8.89
N MET A 96 -12.57 7.30 -9.06
CA MET A 96 -13.22 6.38 -8.13
C MET A 96 -12.13 5.49 -7.52
N THR A 97 -12.08 5.42 -6.20
CA THR A 97 -11.10 4.63 -5.45
C THR A 97 -11.81 3.60 -4.58
N VAL A 98 -11.24 2.40 -4.51
CA VAL A 98 -11.63 1.34 -3.58
C VAL A 98 -10.42 1.05 -2.70
N ASN A 99 -10.57 1.31 -1.41
CA ASN A 99 -9.54 0.98 -0.42
C ASN A 99 -9.92 -0.32 0.28
N ASP A 100 -8.92 -1.14 0.57
CA ASP A 100 -9.07 -2.44 1.23
C ASP A 100 -10.11 -3.37 0.54
N ILE A 101 -9.87 -3.66 -0.74
CA ILE A 101 -10.74 -4.50 -1.59
C ILE A 101 -10.98 -5.87 -0.94
N LEU A 102 -10.00 -6.43 -0.24
CA LEU A 102 -10.10 -7.74 0.39
C LEU A 102 -10.69 -7.72 1.80
N ASN A 103 -10.98 -6.53 2.34
CA ASN A 103 -11.45 -6.33 3.72
C ASN A 103 -10.53 -6.99 4.76
N GLN A 104 -9.22 -6.83 4.56
CA GLN A 104 -8.18 -7.42 5.42
C GLN A 104 -7.48 -6.36 6.28
N ASN A 105 -7.93 -5.10 6.27
CA ASN A 105 -7.42 -4.04 7.13
C ASN A 105 -7.93 -4.13 8.58
N VAL A 106 -7.95 -5.34 9.11
CA VAL A 106 -8.13 -5.63 10.54
C VAL A 106 -6.74 -5.70 11.15
N GLY A 107 -6.38 -4.68 11.93
CA GLY A 107 -5.06 -4.59 12.55
C GLY A 107 -4.88 -5.72 13.54
N PHE A 108 -3.85 -6.55 13.33
CA PHE A 108 -3.37 -7.51 14.30
C PHE A 108 -1.94 -7.09 14.65
N ASP A 109 -1.78 -6.41 15.78
CA ASP A 109 -0.48 -6.09 16.35
C ASP A 109 -0.30 -6.93 17.61
N ARG A 110 0.60 -7.92 17.55
CA ARG A 110 1.00 -8.72 18.70
C ARG A 110 2.47 -8.45 18.99
N THR A 111 2.73 -7.81 20.12
CA THR A 111 4.09 -7.50 20.60
C THR A 111 4.31 -8.22 21.91
N ALA A 112 5.41 -8.94 22.03
CA ALA A 112 5.85 -9.54 23.29
C ALA A 112 7.05 -8.75 23.82
N TYR A 113 6.96 -8.23 25.05
CA TYR A 113 8.05 -7.54 25.74
C TYR A 113 8.03 -7.92 27.23
N ASN A 114 9.17 -8.33 27.79
CA ASN A 114 9.37 -8.68 29.21
C ASN A 114 8.30 -9.62 29.81
N GLY A 115 8.07 -10.77 29.20
CA GLY A 115 7.15 -11.80 29.73
C GLY A 115 5.66 -11.45 29.63
N ASN A 116 5.32 -10.32 29.02
CA ASN A 116 3.95 -9.91 28.77
C ASN A 116 3.63 -10.04 27.27
N ILE A 117 2.60 -10.82 26.93
CA ILE A 117 2.08 -10.95 25.57
C ILE A 117 0.93 -9.95 25.43
N THR A 118 1.14 -8.85 24.72
CA THR A 118 0.08 -7.91 24.41
C THR A 118 -0.42 -8.17 22.99
N GLN A 119 -1.68 -8.58 22.89
CA GLN A 119 -2.40 -8.70 21.64
C GLN A 119 -3.38 -7.54 21.54
N SER A 120 -3.12 -6.61 20.62
CA SER A 120 -4.03 -5.52 20.32
C SER A 120 -4.62 -5.72 18.93
N SER A 121 -5.93 -5.91 18.87
CA SER A 121 -6.68 -5.88 17.63
C SER A 121 -7.31 -4.49 17.48
N TYR A 122 -6.95 -3.74 16.45
CA TYR A 122 -7.53 -2.41 16.18
C TYR A 122 -8.35 -2.46 14.88
N THR A 123 -9.60 -1.96 14.94
CA THR A 123 -10.40 -1.69 13.74
C THR A 123 -9.87 -0.43 13.07
N THR A 124 -9.11 -0.61 11.99
CA THR A 124 -8.78 0.50 11.08
C THR A 124 -10.01 0.77 10.19
N ILE A 125 -10.09 1.91 9.50
CA ILE A 125 -11.17 2.15 8.53
C ILE A 125 -11.14 1.00 7.50
N MET A 126 -12.18 0.18 7.58
CA MET A 126 -12.44 -0.99 6.74
C MET A 126 -12.97 -0.55 5.38
N ARG A 127 -12.96 -1.46 4.41
CA ARG A 127 -13.28 -1.25 2.98
C ARG A 127 -14.22 -0.06 2.71
N TYR A 128 -13.74 0.91 1.93
CA TYR A 128 -14.54 2.06 1.53
C TYR A 128 -14.32 2.47 0.08
N PHE A 129 -15.34 3.11 -0.46
CA PHE A 129 -15.35 3.69 -1.80
C PHE A 129 -15.24 5.21 -1.69
N MET A 130 -14.41 5.82 -2.52
CA MET A 130 -14.25 7.27 -2.57
C MET A 130 -14.42 7.76 -4.00
N PHE A 131 -15.30 8.75 -4.18
CA PHE A 131 -15.42 9.48 -5.43
C PHE A 131 -14.76 10.85 -5.28
N SER A 132 -13.99 11.27 -6.27
CA SER A 132 -13.26 12.52 -6.24
C SER A 132 -13.37 13.24 -7.58
N ILE A 133 -13.61 14.56 -7.50
CA ILE A 133 -13.49 15.49 -8.61
C ILE A 133 -12.22 16.29 -8.39
N ILE A 134 -11.27 16.20 -9.31
CA ILE A 134 -9.96 16.87 -9.20
C ILE A 134 -9.86 17.86 -10.36
N TRP A 135 -9.63 19.13 -10.04
CA TRP A 135 -9.46 20.19 -11.03
C TRP A 135 -8.15 20.95 -10.81
N ASP A 136 -7.23 20.79 -11.76
CA ASP A 136 -5.91 21.40 -11.76
C ASP A 136 -5.92 22.74 -12.52
N PHE A 137 -5.80 23.87 -11.82
CA PHE A 137 -5.75 25.20 -12.44
C PHE A 137 -4.33 25.59 -12.81
N ASN A 138 -3.94 25.39 -14.08
CA ASN A 138 -2.70 25.94 -14.60
C ASN A 138 -2.88 27.39 -15.05
N LYS A 139 -2.71 28.34 -14.12
CA LYS A 139 -2.50 29.76 -14.47
C LYS A 139 -1.00 30.00 -14.70
N MET A 140 -0.48 29.65 -15.88
CA MET A 140 0.69 30.38 -16.35
C MET A 140 0.20 31.77 -16.77
N GLY A 141 0.28 32.70 -15.81
CA GLY A 141 -0.09 34.10 -15.99
C GLY A 141 0.68 34.71 -17.14
N GLY A 142 -0.03 35.33 -18.06
CA GLY A 142 0.60 36.17 -19.08
C GLY A 142 1.34 37.34 -18.45
N GLY A 143 2.46 37.71 -19.06
CA GLY A 143 2.98 39.08 -19.00
C GLY A 143 4.44 39.21 -18.56
N ILE A 144 5.37 39.13 -19.51
CA ILE A 144 6.04 40.36 -19.97
C ILE A 144 5.96 40.34 -21.50
N LYS A 145 4.99 41.07 -22.07
CA LYS A 145 5.17 41.59 -23.42
C LYS A 145 6.14 42.74 -23.28
N THR A 146 7.41 42.52 -23.56
CA THR A 146 8.37 43.60 -23.74
C THR A 146 7.93 44.37 -24.97
N SER A 147 7.22 45.48 -24.75
CA SER A 147 6.88 46.45 -25.78
C SER A 147 8.03 47.43 -25.90
N LYS A 148 8.62 47.43 -27.11
CA LYS A 148 9.66 48.32 -27.67
C LYS A 148 11.07 48.16 -27.11
#